data_AF-A0A849F364-F1
#
_entry.id   AF-A0A849F364-F1
#
_cell.length_a   1.000
_cell.length_b   1.000
_cell.length_c   1.000
_cell.angle_alpha   90.00
_cell.angle_beta   90.00
_cell.angle_gamma   90.00
#
_symmetry.space_group_name_H-M   'P 1'
#
loop_
_entity.id
_entity.type
_entity.pdbx_description
1 polymer ?
#
loop_
_entity_poly.entity_id
_entity_poly.type
_entity_poly.pdbx_seq_one_letter_code
_entity_poly.pdbx_strand_id
1 'polypeptide(L)'
;MEKTVYPSGILGKPTNWQNHYLKCEEIKSELVLYTKDLRFLQQLLDRYFNEMVKNEPLDEIRESLMRFQDICYNCDRLMKRVKDQQSNLINLMKSTSDQGHDTLLKEQMNIENRSTLLNKNFKIVKKEMFTIADHVLETKKVNENPTYST
;
A
#
# COMPACT_ATOMS: atom_id res chain seq x y z
N MET A 1 -8.13 -1.11 22.25
CA MET A 1 -7.05 -2.00 22.70
C MET A 1 -7.40 -3.40 22.25
N GLU A 2 -6.94 -3.81 21.06
CA GLU A 2 -7.11 -5.19 20.60
C GLU A 2 -5.99 -6.05 21.17
N LYS A 3 -6.39 -7.13 21.87
CA LYS A 3 -5.47 -8.11 22.44
C LYS A 3 -4.91 -8.97 21.31
N THR A 4 -3.60 -8.95 21.14
CA THR A 4 -2.90 -9.95 20.33
C THR A 4 -3.06 -11.32 21.00
N VAL A 5 -3.84 -12.20 20.36
CA VAL A 5 -3.98 -13.59 20.78
C VAL A 5 -2.71 -14.31 20.35
N TYR A 6 -1.79 -14.51 21.29
CA TYR A 6 -0.68 -15.43 21.11
C TYR A 6 -1.25 -16.85 20.93
N PRO A 7 -0.73 -17.66 20.00
CA PRO A 7 -0.98 -19.10 20.04
C PRO A 7 -0.45 -19.61 21.37
N SER A 8 -1.37 -20.08 22.20
CA SER A 8 -1.17 -20.56 23.56
C SER A 8 -0.06 -21.61 23.61
N GLY A 9 1.11 -21.26 24.16
CA GLY A 9 2.13 -22.28 24.45
C GLY A 9 3.58 -21.86 24.73
N ILE A 10 4.01 -20.60 24.58
CA ILE A 10 5.44 -20.27 24.76
C ILE A 10 5.62 -19.02 25.63
N LEU A 11 5.77 -19.24 26.93
CA LEU A 11 6.09 -18.22 27.94
C LEU A 11 7.62 -17.99 27.99
N GLY A 12 8.22 -17.62 26.87
CA GLY A 12 9.67 -17.37 26.71
C GLY A 12 9.93 -16.13 25.87
N LYS A 13 11.16 -15.59 25.90
CA LYS A 13 11.58 -14.50 25.01
C LYS A 13 11.27 -14.88 23.55
N PRO A 14 10.76 -13.95 22.71
CA PRO A 14 10.45 -14.26 21.33
C PRO A 14 11.68 -14.82 20.61
N THR A 15 11.52 -15.95 19.92
CA THR A 15 12.54 -16.43 18.99
C THR A 15 12.70 -15.44 17.84
N ASN A 16 13.83 -15.50 17.13
CA ASN A 16 14.04 -14.63 15.96
C ASN A 16 12.91 -14.78 14.92
N TRP A 17 12.37 -15.99 14.75
CA TRP A 17 11.26 -16.28 13.84
C TRP A 17 9.93 -15.69 14.30
N GLN A 18 9.65 -15.66 15.60
CA GLN A 18 8.47 -14.99 16.14
C GLN A 18 8.53 -13.47 15.88
N ASN A 19 9.72 -12.87 16.01
CA ASN A 19 9.90 -11.45 15.68
C ASN A 19 9.65 -11.18 14.18
N HIS A 20 10.15 -12.04 13.29
CA HIS A 20 9.87 -11.92 11.86
C HIS A 20 8.37 -12.09 11.53
N TYR A 21 7.68 -12.97 12.25
CA TYR A 21 6.23 -13.12 12.11
C TYR A 21 5.48 -11.85 12.53
N LEU A 22 5.84 -11.27 13.68
CA LEU A 22 5.24 -10.03 14.18
C LEU A 22 5.44 -8.87 13.19
N LYS A 23 6.64 -8.72 12.64
CA LYS A 23 6.88 -7.74 11.57
C LYS A 23 6.00 -7.96 10.33
N CYS A 24 5.75 -9.22 9.96
CA CYS A 24 4.81 -9.53 8.88
C CYS A 24 3.37 -9.10 9.23
N GLU A 25 2.92 -9.27 10.48
CA GLU A 25 1.59 -8.79 10.91
C GLU A 25 1.49 -7.26 10.87
N GLU A 26 2.54 -6.55 11.28
CA GLU A 26 2.62 -5.09 11.19
C GLU A 26 2.51 -4.63 9.74
N ILE A 27 3.36 -5.16 8.84
CA ILE A 27 3.34 -4.82 7.41
C ILE A 27 1.99 -5.16 6.79
N LYS A 28 1.42 -6.33 7.10
CA LYS A 28 0.10 -6.73 6.60
C LYS A 28 -0.98 -5.74 7.01
N SER A 29 -0.95 -5.28 8.25
CA SER A 29 -1.91 -4.29 8.76
C SER A 29 -1.79 -2.96 8.02
N GLU A 30 -0.56 -2.49 7.78
CA GLU A 30 -0.30 -1.30 6.95
C GLU A 30 -0.82 -1.48 5.52
N LEU A 31 -0.57 -2.63 4.90
CA LEU A 31 -1.03 -2.91 3.53
C LEU A 31 -2.57 -2.96 3.43
N VAL A 32 -3.26 -3.45 4.46
CA VAL A 32 -4.73 -3.39 4.53
C VAL A 32 -5.21 -1.94 4.55
N LEU A 33 -4.54 -1.06 5.30
CA LEU A 33 -4.86 0.37 5.30
C LEU A 33 -4.59 1.01 3.93
N TYR A 34 -3.45 0.71 3.30
CA TYR A 34 -3.14 1.19 1.96
C TYR A 34 -4.15 0.72 0.93
N THR A 35 -4.62 -0.52 1.01
CA THR A 35 -5.66 -1.03 0.10
C THR A 35 -6.95 -0.20 0.18
N LYS A 36 -7.34 0.21 1.40
CA LYS A 36 -8.52 1.08 1.60
C LYS A 36 -8.28 2.48 1.02
N ASP A 37 -7.13 3.07 1.29
CA ASP A 37 -6.78 4.38 0.76
C ASP A 37 -6.68 4.38 -0.77
N LEU A 38 -6.07 3.36 -1.37
CA LEU A 38 -5.99 3.20 -2.82
C LEU A 38 -7.38 3.06 -3.44
N ARG A 39 -8.30 2.32 -2.80
CA ARG A 39 -9.69 2.26 -3.25
C ARG A 39 -10.37 3.64 -3.20
N PHE A 40 -10.13 4.41 -2.16
CA PHE A 40 -10.63 5.78 -2.08
C PHE A 40 -10.07 6.65 -3.20
N LEU A 41 -8.76 6.58 -3.48
CA LEU A 41 -8.14 7.32 -4.57
C LEU A 41 -8.66 6.90 -5.95
N GLN A 42 -8.89 5.60 -6.19
CA GLN A 42 -9.54 5.12 -7.41
C GLN A 42 -10.93 5.75 -7.57
N GLN A 43 -11.75 5.76 -6.52
CA GLN A 43 -13.08 6.37 -6.57
C GLN A 43 -13.01 7.88 -6.80
N LEU A 44 -12.00 8.55 -6.25
CA LEU A 44 -11.75 9.97 -6.49
C LEU A 44 -11.41 10.24 -7.95
N LEU A 45 -10.53 9.43 -8.53
CA LEU A 45 -10.18 9.47 -9.94
C LEU A 45 -11.41 9.25 -10.82
N ASP A 46 -12.15 8.18 -10.59
CA ASP A 46 -13.35 7.84 -11.37
C ASP A 46 -14.38 8.97 -11.35
N ARG A 47 -14.52 9.65 -10.20
CA ARG A 47 -15.46 10.76 -10.03
C ARG A 47 -15.11 12.00 -10.87
N TYR A 48 -13.82 12.31 -11.01
CA TYR A 48 -13.35 13.54 -11.65
C TYR A 48 -12.71 13.31 -13.03
N PHE A 49 -12.65 12.06 -13.49
CA PHE A 49 -11.97 11.67 -14.72
C PHE A 49 -12.41 12.48 -15.94
N ASN A 50 -13.72 12.68 -16.10
CA ASN A 50 -14.28 13.40 -17.24
C ASN A 50 -13.85 14.87 -17.29
N GLU A 51 -13.65 15.49 -16.13
CA GLU A 51 -13.20 16.87 -16.02
C GLU A 51 -11.68 17.00 -16.09
N MET A 52 -10.94 16.00 -15.58
CA MET A 52 -9.48 15.90 -15.76
C MET A 52 -9.11 15.89 -17.24
N VAL A 53 -9.77 15.04 -18.03
CA VAL A 53 -9.49 14.87 -19.48
C VAL A 53 -9.78 16.14 -20.30
N LYS A 54 -10.59 17.06 -19.78
CA LYS A 54 -10.94 18.31 -20.47
C LYS A 54 -9.99 19.47 -20.18
N ASN A 55 -9.35 19.48 -19.02
CA ASN A 55 -8.68 20.67 -18.48
C ASN A 55 -7.16 20.55 -18.35
N GLU A 56 -6.58 19.35 -18.50
CA GLU A 56 -5.17 19.08 -18.21
C GLU A 56 -4.43 18.40 -19.39
N PRO A 57 -3.09 18.50 -19.48
CA PRO A 57 -2.29 17.75 -20.45
C PRO A 57 -2.50 16.25 -20.25
N LEU A 58 -3.04 15.58 -21.27
CA LEU A 58 -3.39 14.16 -21.21
C LEU A 58 -2.21 13.25 -20.85
N ASP A 59 -0.98 13.65 -21.19
CA ASP A 59 0.22 12.87 -20.88
C ASP A 59 0.55 12.86 -19.38
N GLU A 60 0.44 13.98 -18.67
CA GLU A 60 0.75 14.05 -17.24
C GLU A 60 -0.26 13.27 -16.39
N ILE A 61 -1.54 13.34 -16.75
CA ILE A 61 -2.59 12.52 -16.14
C ILE A 61 -2.31 11.04 -16.40
N ARG A 62 -2.00 10.67 -17.64
CA ARG A 62 -1.74 9.29 -18.02
C ARG A 62 -0.57 8.70 -17.22
N GLU A 63 0.53 9.42 -17.09
CA GLU A 63 1.67 8.98 -16.30
C GLU A 63 1.32 8.80 -14.82
N SER A 64 0.55 9.73 -14.26
CA SER A 64 0.10 9.65 -12.85
C SER A 64 -0.83 8.46 -12.63
N LEU A 65 -1.73 8.18 -13.57
CA LEU A 65 -2.60 7.00 -13.56
C LEU A 65 -1.81 5.69 -13.69
N MET A 66 -0.77 5.65 -14.53
CA MET A 66 0.10 4.48 -14.64
C MET A 66 0.83 4.20 -13.32
N ARG A 67 1.42 5.24 -12.69
CA ARG A 67 2.04 5.10 -11.36
C ARG A 67 1.03 4.65 -10.29
N PHE A 68 -0.21 5.12 -10.37
CA PHE A 68 -1.28 4.68 -9.49
C PHE A 68 -1.63 3.19 -9.69
N GLN A 69 -1.75 2.72 -10.93
CA GLN A 69 -2.01 1.31 -11.22
C GLN A 69 -0.85 0.42 -10.77
N ASP A 70 0.40 0.85 -11.01
CA ASP A 70 1.59 0.14 -10.55
C ASP A 70 1.60 -0.02 -9.04
N ILE A 71 1.17 1.01 -8.29
CA ILE A 71 1.15 0.89 -6.84
C ILE A 71 0.06 -0.02 -6.32
N CYS A 72 -1.12 -0.04 -6.94
CA CYS A 72 -2.17 -1.00 -6.64
C CYS A 72 -1.65 -2.44 -6.83
N TYR A 73 -1.04 -2.71 -7.98
CA TYR A 73 -0.47 -4.02 -8.28
C TYR A 73 0.63 -4.42 -7.28
N ASN A 74 1.54 -3.49 -6.95
CA ASN A 74 2.62 -3.74 -6.02
C ASN A 74 2.12 -3.98 -4.58
N CYS A 75 1.05 -3.29 -4.17
CA CYS A 75 0.41 -3.49 -2.87
C CYS A 75 -0.17 -4.92 -2.76
N ASP A 76 -0.95 -5.35 -3.75
CA ASP A 76 -1.53 -6.70 -3.78
C ASP A 76 -0.46 -7.80 -3.83
N ARG A 77 0.57 -7.60 -4.65
CA ARG A 77 1.68 -8.54 -4.75
C ARG A 77 2.45 -8.66 -3.44
N LEU A 78 2.71 -7.55 -2.75
CA LEU A 78 3.39 -7.57 -1.46
C LEU A 78 2.52 -8.22 -0.38
N MET A 79 1.21 -7.93 -0.38
CA MET A 79 0.24 -8.56 0.54
C MET A 79 0.26 -10.09 0.41
N LYS A 80 0.29 -10.62 -0.82
CA LYS A 80 0.40 -12.05 -1.05
C LYS A 80 1.69 -12.62 -0.46
N ARG A 81 2.84 -11.98 -0.75
CA ARG A 81 4.15 -12.44 -0.24
C ARG A 81 4.24 -12.41 1.28
N VAL A 82 3.67 -11.40 1.92
CA VAL A 82 3.61 -11.33 3.39
C VAL A 82 2.82 -12.52 3.95
N LYS A 83 1.67 -12.86 3.38
CA LYS A 83 0.87 -14.02 3.81
C LYS A 83 1.59 -15.35 3.58
N ASP A 84 2.27 -15.49 2.45
CA ASP A 84 3.06 -16.68 2.12
C ASP A 84 4.22 -16.82 3.13
N GLN A 85 4.93 -15.72 3.42
CA GLN A 85 6.01 -15.70 4.41
C GLN A 85 5.52 -16.03 5.83
N GLN A 86 4.37 -15.50 6.25
CA GLN A 86 3.75 -15.86 7.53
C GLN A 86 3.48 -17.37 7.64
N SER A 87 2.95 -17.96 6.56
CA SER A 87 2.68 -19.40 6.50
C SER A 87 3.98 -20.20 6.59
N ASN A 88 5.03 -19.77 5.89
CA ASN A 88 6.35 -20.40 5.95
C ASN A 88 6.98 -20.30 7.35
N LEU A 89 6.88 -19.14 8.02
CA LEU A 89 7.38 -18.95 9.38
C LEU A 89 6.64 -19.84 10.39
N ILE A 90 5.31 -19.97 10.25
CA ILE A 90 4.52 -20.90 11.08
C ILE A 90 4.98 -22.34 10.88
N ASN A 91 5.18 -22.76 9.63
CA ASN A 91 5.65 -24.11 9.31
C ASN A 91 7.06 -24.35 9.88
N LEU A 92 7.96 -23.37 9.75
CA LEU A 92 9.31 -23.45 10.30
C LEU A 92 9.29 -23.62 11.82
N MET A 93 8.51 -22.79 12.53
CA MET A 93 8.39 -22.86 13.99
C MET A 93 7.81 -24.19 14.50
N LYS A 94 7.10 -24.94 13.65
CA LYS A 94 6.57 -26.28 13.95
C LYS A 94 7.51 -27.42 13.55
N SER A 95 8.47 -27.16 12.66
CA SER A 95 9.38 -28.16 12.13
C SER A 95 10.65 -28.27 12.96
N THR A 96 11.25 -29.47 13.03
CA THR A 96 12.54 -29.72 13.67
C THR A 96 13.72 -29.65 12.68
N SER A 97 13.51 -29.13 11.47
CA SER A 97 14.51 -29.11 10.41
C SER A 97 15.00 -27.69 10.16
N ASP A 98 16.32 -27.52 10.10
CA ASP A 98 16.98 -26.23 9.83
C ASP A 98 17.10 -25.90 8.32
N GLN A 99 16.56 -26.74 7.43
CA GLN A 99 16.67 -26.50 6.00
C GLN A 99 15.81 -25.30 5.56
N GLY A 100 16.44 -24.32 4.90
CA GLY A 100 15.74 -23.18 4.27
C GLY A 100 15.78 -21.86 5.03
N HIS A 101 16.48 -21.77 6.17
CA HIS A 101 16.59 -20.53 6.97
C HIS A 101 17.07 -19.32 6.15
N ASP A 102 18.13 -19.47 5.36
CA ASP A 102 18.68 -18.38 4.55
C ASP A 102 17.69 -17.85 3.51
N THR A 103 16.87 -18.73 2.94
CA THR A 103 15.85 -18.34 1.98
C THR A 103 14.76 -17.52 2.65
N LEU A 104 14.34 -17.92 3.86
CA LEU A 104 13.33 -17.19 4.63
C LEU A 104 13.82 -15.83 5.12
N LEU A 105 15.09 -15.73 5.54
CA LEU A 105 15.70 -14.46 5.93
C LEU A 105 15.82 -13.51 4.73
N LYS A 106 16.23 -14.02 3.57
CA LYS A 106 16.32 -13.24 2.35
C LYS A 106 14.94 -12.73 1.90
N GLU A 107 13.92 -13.57 2.00
CA GLU A 107 12.54 -13.17 1.69
C GLU A 107 12.03 -12.12 2.67
N GLN A 108 12.30 -12.29 3.96
CA GLN A 108 11.95 -11.32 4.99
C GLN A 108 12.56 -9.93 4.70
N MET A 109 13.86 -9.88 4.40
CA MET A 109 14.54 -8.63 4.03
C MET A 109 13.92 -8.00 2.77
N ASN A 110 13.55 -8.82 1.79
CA ASN A 110 12.90 -8.35 0.56
C ASN A 110 11.52 -7.75 0.85
N ILE A 111 10.73 -8.37 1.73
CA ILE A 111 9.43 -7.87 2.18
C ILE A 111 9.59 -6.52 2.89
N GLU A 112 10.51 -6.41 3.85
CA GLU A 112 10.77 -5.16 4.60
C GLU A 112 11.20 -4.01 3.67
N ASN A 113 12.11 -4.30 2.73
CA ASN A 113 12.56 -3.32 1.74
C ASN A 113 11.43 -2.88 0.81
N ARG A 114 10.61 -3.84 0.34
CA ARG A 114 9.47 -3.54 -0.54
C ARG A 114 8.37 -2.78 0.17
N SER A 115 8.11 -3.06 1.45
CA SER A 115 7.16 -2.28 2.25
C SER A 115 7.60 -0.83 2.34
N THR A 116 8.88 -0.60 2.66
CA THR A 116 9.46 0.74 2.72
C THR A 116 9.34 1.50 1.39
N LEU A 117 9.64 0.82 0.27
CA LEU A 117 9.52 1.42 -1.06
C LEU A 117 8.06 1.72 -1.42
N LEU A 118 7.14 0.79 -1.12
CA LEU A 118 5.72 0.96 -1.37
C LEU A 118 5.17 2.18 -0.62
N ASN A 119 5.50 2.34 0.67
CA ASN A 119 5.08 3.48 1.48
C ASN A 119 5.56 4.82 0.88
N LYS A 120 6.80 4.89 0.41
CA LYS A 120 7.33 6.08 -0.27
C LYS A 120 6.55 6.40 -1.53
N ASN A 121 6.36 5.41 -2.40
CA ASN A 121 5.62 5.58 -3.66
C ASN A 121 4.16 5.94 -3.40
N PHE A 122 3.55 5.39 -2.35
CA PHE A 122 2.17 5.65 -1.98
C PHE A 122 1.94 7.10 -1.60
N LYS A 123 2.86 7.69 -0.83
CA LYS A 123 2.79 9.12 -0.49
C LYS A 123 2.90 10.01 -1.73
N ILE A 124 3.78 9.66 -2.67
CA ILE A 124 3.96 10.41 -3.92
C ILE A 124 2.66 10.35 -4.75
N VAL A 125 2.18 9.15 -5.05
CA VAL A 125 0.96 8.94 -5.82
C VAL A 125 -0.24 9.61 -5.14
N LYS A 126 -0.42 9.43 -3.83
CA LYS A 126 -1.52 10.07 -3.08
C LYS A 126 -1.50 11.60 -3.23
N LYS A 127 -0.32 12.21 -3.19
CA LYS A 127 -0.16 13.65 -3.40
C LYS A 127 -0.53 14.05 -4.84
N GLU A 128 -0.02 13.33 -5.84
CA GLU A 128 -0.34 13.57 -7.26
C GLU A 128 -1.85 13.51 -7.52
N MET A 129 -2.52 12.48 -7.00
CA MET A 129 -3.97 12.32 -7.16
C MET A 129 -4.77 13.45 -6.53
N PHE A 130 -4.36 13.95 -5.36
CA PHE A 130 -5.02 15.09 -4.73
C PHE A 130 -4.78 16.39 -5.48
N THR A 131 -3.56 16.64 -5.96
CA THR A 131 -3.26 17.82 -6.78
C THR A 131 -4.16 17.87 -8.03
N ILE A 132 -4.31 16.74 -8.72
CA ILE A 132 -5.18 16.64 -9.90
C ILE A 132 -6.64 16.92 -9.52
N ALA A 133 -7.12 16.31 -8.43
CA ALA A 133 -8.50 16.51 -7.97
C ALA A 133 -8.77 17.97 -7.55
N ASP A 134 -7.83 18.61 -6.85
CA ASP A 134 -7.93 20.00 -6.42
C ASP A 134 -7.98 20.94 -7.63
N HIS A 135 -7.14 20.73 -8.65
CA HIS A 135 -7.16 21.53 -9.88
C HIS A 135 -8.51 21.43 -10.61
N VAL A 136 -9.09 20.23 -10.69
CA VAL A 136 -10.43 20.02 -11.26
C VAL A 136 -11.51 20.76 -10.47
N LEU A 137 -11.39 20.81 -9.14
CA LEU A 137 -12.34 21.53 -8.29
C LEU A 137 -12.21 23.05 -8.42
N GLU A 138 -10.99 23.57 -8.52
CA GLU A 138 -10.75 25.00 -8.73
C GLU A 138 -11.27 25.47 -10.09
N THR A 139 -10.99 24.73 -11.16
CA THR A 139 -11.49 25.05 -12.51
C THR A 139 -13.02 25.03 -12.57
N LYS A 140 -13.68 24.09 -11.88
CA LYS A 140 -15.16 24.10 -11.73
C LYS A 140 -15.67 25.36 -11.04
N LYS A 141 -15.07 25.76 -9.91
CA LYS A 141 -15.50 26.96 -9.17
C LYS A 141 -15.38 28.24 -9.99
N VAL A 142 -14.33 28.36 -10.80
CA VAL A 142 -14.15 29.50 -11.72
C VAL A 142 -15.22 29.51 -12.81
N ASN A 143 -15.54 28.35 -13.38
CA ASN A 143 -16.56 28.23 -14.43
C ASN A 143 -18.00 28.44 -13.92
N GLU A 144 -18.28 28.14 -12.65
CA GLU A 144 -19.60 28.30 -12.02
C GLU A 144 -19.85 29.72 -11.47
N ASN A 145 -18.81 30.55 -11.29
CA ASN A 145 -18.93 31.96 -10.89
C ASN A 145 -18.32 32.92 -11.92
N PRO A 146 -19.00 33.18 -13.05
CA PRO A 146 -18.60 34.21 -13.99
C PRO A 146 -19.07 35.59 -13.49
N THR A 147 -18.65 36.04 -12.30
CA THR A 147 -18.98 37.39 -11.85
C THR A 147 -18.05 38.43 -12.47
N TYR A 148 -18.57 39.03 -13.54
CA TYR A 148 -18.39 40.40 -14.06
C TYR A 148 -17.00 41.04 -13.99
N SER A 149 -16.40 41.21 -15.16
CA SER A 149 -15.51 42.34 -15.43
C SER A 149 -15.96 42.99 -16.75
N THR A 150 -16.77 44.04 -16.60
CA THR A 150 -16.97 45.13 -17.58
C THR A 150 -15.71 45.97 -17.68
#